data_AF-A0A3B0VG05-F1
#
_entry.id   AF-A0A3B0VG05-F1
#
_cell.length_a   1.000
_cell.length_b   1.000
_cell.length_c   1.000
_cell.angle_alpha   90.00
_cell.angle_beta   90.00
_cell.angle_gamma   90.00
#
_symmetry.space_group_name_H-M   'P 1'
#
loop_
_entity.id
_entity.type
_entity.pdbx_description
1 polymer ?
#
loop_
_entity_poly.entity_id
_entity_poly.type
_entity_poly.pdbx_seq_one_letter_code
_entity_poly.pdbx_strand_id
1 'polypeptide(L)'
;EPPGLSLRPSSIMRVGEARLMDSSIAARFDKLTLTSWIAPWFIFPGCFYSKRLVGEATTDCNGYFSCCFNWWPLQLRQGRLRFDSRPDIIIRITQVINGVANVIYMDPYTSTRWNVTNAHIDFFLDDEEVVCGNGHCYQSEPGSPAFFTRIGDDEVYQISQTTGLYNDLQLKNVAYGHSLYIYGQFGEMLTASDTGHGDPPPYFYYRLSYARRGSSDDEFKFIDVNLNDTRVDKATLNAHSHKLGPYNVNEVASLYEIRNFKDYYWYNPDWIGTWYSWLAERDTGEYILRMEVFDRSGNKLNSDSGLVDYRNGAGIGNGQPPTPLPAMTDHCDLLITLDNKPPKAELTVPAAVNDCGVIPWSQGMSLDLQIKVSQENNRLRGWRLWYTRGVGAEQVSPYGSISNNGLPGHISTTVPGASLLGISSLSTTCAFALRLRAWAHIRNGRNFIYHDQDIDAIAIEKCPECPECF
;
A
#
# COMPACT_ATOMS: atom_id res chain seq x y z
N GLU A 1 -50.27 -11.93 6.01
CA GLU A 1 -50.45 -12.07 7.47
C GLU A 1 -50.32 -13.54 7.84
N PRO A 2 -49.46 -13.84 8.84
CA PRO A 2 -49.95 -14.48 10.06
C PRO A 2 -49.27 -13.90 11.34
N PRO A 3 -49.64 -14.37 12.54
CA PRO A 3 -50.30 -13.60 13.59
C PRO A 3 -49.38 -12.69 14.43
N GLY A 4 -49.84 -11.48 14.70
CA GLY A 4 -49.18 -10.50 15.55
C GLY A 4 -49.09 -10.94 17.02
N LEU A 5 -47.85 -11.09 17.50
CA LEU A 5 -47.54 -11.05 18.92
C LEU A 5 -47.67 -9.60 19.41
N SER A 6 -48.88 -9.24 19.85
CA SER A 6 -49.10 -8.04 20.65
C SER A 6 -48.42 -8.24 22.02
N LEU A 7 -47.16 -7.82 22.12
CA LEU A 7 -46.57 -7.52 23.43
C LEU A 7 -47.23 -6.23 23.91
N ARG A 8 -48.26 -6.37 24.75
CA ARG A 8 -48.70 -5.25 25.59
C ARG A 8 -47.48 -4.73 26.34
N PRO A 9 -47.26 -3.41 26.43
CA PRO A 9 -46.18 -2.89 27.26
C PRO A 9 -46.53 -3.27 28.70
N SER A 10 -45.76 -4.20 29.27
CA SER A 10 -45.75 -4.36 30.71
C SER A 10 -45.30 -3.02 31.28
N SER A 11 -46.16 -2.37 32.05
CA SER A 11 -45.80 -1.14 32.74
C SER A 11 -44.61 -1.45 33.63
N ILE A 12 -43.48 -0.79 33.35
CA ILE A 12 -42.27 -0.90 34.16
C ILE A 12 -42.65 -0.57 35.60
N MET A 13 -42.48 -1.55 36.50
CA MET A 13 -42.86 -1.37 37.90
C MET A 13 -41.80 -0.48 38.58
N ARG A 14 -42.19 0.76 38.91
CA ARG A 14 -41.32 1.76 39.54
C ARG A 14 -40.96 1.34 40.96
N VAL A 15 -39.69 1.54 41.35
CA VAL A 15 -39.14 1.11 42.65
C VAL A 15 -38.46 2.26 43.40
N GLY A 16 -38.29 2.13 44.71
CA GLY A 16 -37.72 3.19 45.57
C GLY A 16 -38.64 4.40 45.73
N GLU A 17 -38.08 5.61 45.93
CA GLU A 17 -38.87 6.84 46.11
C GLU A 17 -39.68 7.23 44.85
N ALA A 18 -39.26 6.79 43.66
CA ALA A 18 -40.02 6.95 42.41
C ALA A 18 -41.34 6.15 42.39
N ARG A 19 -41.51 5.17 43.28
CA ARG A 19 -42.79 4.50 43.54
C ARG A 19 -43.78 5.42 44.25
N LEU A 20 -43.29 6.42 44.99
CA LEU A 20 -44.08 7.37 45.78
C LEU A 20 -44.42 8.64 44.99
N MET A 21 -43.88 8.80 43.77
CA MET A 21 -44.16 9.92 42.90
C MET A 21 -45.54 9.79 42.25
N ASP A 22 -46.23 10.92 42.11
CA ASP A 22 -47.49 10.99 41.39
C ASP A 22 -47.33 10.47 39.96
N SER A 23 -48.30 9.66 39.53
CA SER A 23 -48.24 8.92 38.27
C SER A 23 -48.16 9.84 37.05
N SER A 24 -48.73 11.04 37.12
CA SER A 24 -48.70 12.04 36.05
C SER A 24 -47.33 12.71 35.91
N ILE A 25 -46.63 12.96 37.01
CA ILE A 25 -45.28 13.55 37.02
C ILE A 25 -44.26 12.52 36.55
N ALA A 26 -44.37 11.28 37.05
CA ALA A 26 -43.45 10.23 36.68
C ALA A 26 -43.58 9.81 35.20
N ALA A 27 -44.79 9.87 34.61
CA ALA A 27 -44.97 9.66 33.16
C ALA A 27 -44.36 10.77 32.29
N ARG A 28 -44.10 11.96 32.85
CA ARG A 28 -43.37 13.04 32.16
C ARG A 28 -41.86 12.83 32.21
N PHE A 29 -41.35 12.21 33.29
CA PHE A 29 -39.94 11.79 33.38
C PHE A 29 -39.60 10.65 32.42
N ASP A 30 -40.51 9.68 32.25
CA ASP A 30 -40.35 8.59 31.26
C ASP A 30 -40.25 9.11 29.81
N LYS A 31 -40.64 10.37 29.57
CA LYS A 31 -40.57 11.07 28.28
C LYS A 31 -39.52 12.19 28.24
N LEU A 32 -38.75 12.37 29.31
CA LEU A 32 -37.78 13.45 29.42
C LEU A 32 -36.48 13.07 28.70
N THR A 33 -36.41 13.33 27.40
CA THR A 33 -35.15 13.25 26.65
C THR A 33 -34.34 14.53 26.91
N LEU A 34 -33.23 14.41 27.65
CA LEU A 34 -32.27 15.51 27.80
C LEU A 34 -31.47 15.68 26.50
N THR A 35 -31.89 16.59 25.63
CA THR A 35 -31.12 17.03 24.46
C THR A 35 -30.02 18.01 24.88
N SER A 36 -28.90 17.47 25.34
CA SER A 36 -27.68 18.24 25.60
C SER A 36 -26.69 18.09 24.45
N TRP A 37 -26.21 19.21 23.91
CA TRP A 37 -25.05 19.24 22.99
C TRP A 37 -23.72 19.03 23.75
N ILE A 38 -23.77 19.09 25.07
CA ILE A 38 -22.62 18.89 25.95
C ILE A 38 -22.61 17.42 26.39
N ALA A 39 -21.45 16.78 26.23
CA ALA A 39 -21.30 15.36 26.53
C ALA A 39 -21.59 15.05 28.02
N PRO A 40 -22.29 13.94 28.33
CA PRO A 40 -22.79 13.64 29.68
C PRO A 40 -21.75 13.62 30.80
N TRP A 41 -20.48 13.33 30.51
CA TRP A 41 -19.40 13.33 31.52
C TRP A 41 -19.00 14.73 32.03
N PHE A 42 -19.34 15.80 31.30
CA PHE A 42 -19.23 17.17 31.80
C PHE A 42 -20.38 17.55 32.74
N ILE A 43 -21.53 16.87 32.62
CA ILE A 43 -22.75 17.13 33.39
C ILE A 43 -22.82 16.23 34.63
N PHE A 44 -22.33 15.00 34.52
CA PHE A 44 -22.31 14.00 35.58
C PHE A 44 -20.87 13.56 35.93
N PRO A 45 -20.09 14.42 36.62
CA PRO A 45 -18.67 14.16 36.94
C PRO A 45 -18.41 12.98 37.91
N GLY A 46 -19.42 12.16 38.21
CA GLY A 46 -19.33 10.96 39.05
C GLY A 46 -19.88 9.68 38.42
N CYS A 47 -20.22 9.70 37.12
CA CYS A 47 -20.57 8.51 36.36
C CYS A 47 -19.31 7.86 35.78
N PHE A 48 -19.13 6.55 35.94
CA PHE A 48 -18.05 5.81 35.29
C PHE A 48 -18.27 5.78 33.77
N TYR A 49 -17.55 6.63 33.04
CA TYR A 49 -17.40 6.53 31.59
C TYR A 49 -16.03 5.95 31.28
N SER A 50 -15.99 4.75 30.71
CA SER A 50 -14.76 4.13 30.22
C SER A 50 -14.63 4.38 28.73
N LYS A 51 -13.54 5.03 28.30
CA LYS A 51 -13.17 5.17 26.88
C LYS A 51 -12.32 4.00 26.37
N ARG A 52 -12.27 2.89 27.12
CA ARG A 52 -11.45 1.72 26.79
C ARG A 52 -12.09 0.97 25.62
N LEU A 53 -11.26 0.47 24.70
CA LEU A 53 -11.70 -0.51 23.70
C LEU A 53 -12.24 -1.75 24.44
N VAL A 54 -13.51 -2.10 24.19
CA VAL A 54 -14.20 -3.22 24.86
C VAL A 54 -14.26 -4.49 24.02
N GLY A 55 -13.95 -4.40 22.73
CA GLY A 55 -13.84 -5.55 21.84
C GLY A 55 -13.53 -5.13 20.38
N GLU A 56 -13.09 -6.10 19.59
CA GLU A 56 -12.78 -5.99 18.15
C GLU A 56 -13.51 -7.14 17.44
N ALA A 57 -13.93 -6.94 16.18
CA ALA A 57 -14.60 -7.96 15.38
C ALA A 57 -14.25 -7.82 13.90
N THR A 58 -14.28 -8.95 13.19
CA THR A 58 -14.10 -9.02 11.74
C THR A 58 -15.42 -9.47 11.10
N THR A 59 -15.69 -8.97 9.90
CA THR A 59 -16.86 -9.32 9.11
C THR A 59 -16.75 -10.75 8.56
N ASP A 60 -17.82 -11.52 8.63
CA ASP A 60 -17.94 -12.86 8.06
C ASP A 60 -18.23 -12.82 6.55
N CYS A 61 -18.30 -14.00 5.92
CA CYS A 61 -18.52 -14.15 4.48
C CYS A 61 -19.93 -13.75 4.01
N ASN A 62 -20.83 -13.37 4.91
CA ASN A 62 -22.15 -12.83 4.63
C ASN A 62 -22.24 -11.33 4.96
N GLY A 63 -21.14 -10.69 5.36
CA GLY A 63 -21.15 -9.28 5.73
C GLY A 63 -21.51 -9.03 7.20
N TYR A 64 -21.66 -10.06 8.05
CA TYR A 64 -22.00 -9.90 9.47
C TYR A 64 -20.77 -9.83 10.36
N PHE A 65 -20.81 -9.01 11.40
CA PHE A 65 -19.79 -9.00 12.45
C PHE A 65 -20.48 -9.09 13.82
N SER A 66 -19.82 -9.72 14.79
CA SER A 66 -20.32 -9.82 16.16
C SER A 66 -19.19 -9.60 17.15
N CYS A 67 -19.48 -8.85 18.22
CA CYS A 67 -18.53 -8.54 19.27
C CYS A 67 -19.20 -8.66 20.64
N CYS A 68 -18.56 -9.40 21.55
CA CYS A 68 -19.03 -9.59 22.93
C CYS A 68 -18.06 -8.92 23.90
N PHE A 69 -18.57 -8.28 24.94
CA PHE A 69 -17.74 -7.71 26.01
C PHE A 69 -18.28 -8.08 27.39
N ASN A 70 -17.37 -8.19 28.36
CA ASN A 70 -17.74 -8.52 29.74
C ASN A 70 -18.24 -7.27 30.47
N TRP A 71 -19.43 -7.36 31.07
CA TRP A 71 -20.02 -6.30 31.89
C TRP A 71 -19.98 -6.66 33.38
N TRP A 72 -19.52 -5.71 34.21
CA TRP A 72 -19.54 -5.86 35.66
C TRP A 72 -20.73 -5.11 36.27
N PRO A 73 -21.74 -5.81 36.85
CA PRO A 73 -23.01 -5.20 37.20
C PRO A 73 -23.03 -4.51 38.58
N LEU A 74 -21.97 -4.57 39.38
CA LEU A 74 -21.94 -4.00 40.72
C LEU A 74 -21.20 -2.65 40.73
N GLN A 75 -21.89 -1.58 41.11
CA GLN A 75 -21.35 -0.21 41.16
C GLN A 75 -21.50 0.42 42.55
N LEU A 76 -20.48 1.16 43.00
CA LEU A 76 -20.54 1.98 44.21
C LEU A 76 -20.70 3.46 43.81
N ARG A 77 -21.82 4.08 44.19
CA ARG A 77 -22.08 5.51 43.93
C ARG A 77 -22.47 6.20 45.24
N GLN A 78 -21.75 7.27 45.59
CA GLN A 78 -22.00 8.07 46.80
C GLN A 78 -22.17 7.20 48.08
N GLY A 79 -21.33 6.16 48.21
CA GLY A 79 -21.35 5.25 49.36
C GLY A 79 -22.47 4.18 49.35
N ARG A 80 -23.25 4.05 48.26
CA ARG A 80 -24.30 3.03 48.12
C ARG A 80 -23.94 2.02 47.03
N LEU A 81 -24.10 0.73 47.35
CA LEU A 81 -23.97 -0.37 46.39
C LEU A 81 -25.23 -0.45 45.53
N ARG A 82 -25.04 -0.39 44.20
CA ARG A 82 -26.07 -0.49 43.18
C ARG A 82 -25.76 -1.68 42.28
N PHE A 83 -26.81 -2.40 41.87
CA PHE A 83 -26.72 -3.50 40.92
C PHE A 83 -27.40 -3.10 39.61
N ASP A 84 -26.60 -2.96 38.56
CA ASP A 84 -27.02 -2.64 37.21
C ASP A 84 -26.76 -3.88 36.34
N SER A 85 -27.75 -4.77 36.25
CA SER A 85 -27.65 -6.05 35.55
C SER A 85 -27.44 -5.92 34.04
N ARG A 86 -27.67 -4.73 33.47
CA ARG A 86 -27.43 -4.45 32.05
C ARG A 86 -26.78 -3.07 31.89
N PRO A 87 -25.83 -2.93 30.96
CA PRO A 87 -25.20 -1.66 30.68
C PRO A 87 -26.12 -0.70 29.91
N ASP A 88 -25.77 0.57 29.97
CA ASP A 88 -26.19 1.56 28.98
C ASP A 88 -25.14 1.57 27.86
N ILE A 89 -25.57 1.37 26.61
CA ILE A 89 -24.67 1.18 25.47
C ILE A 89 -24.74 2.37 24.52
N ILE A 90 -23.57 2.91 24.19
CA ILE A 90 -23.32 3.88 23.12
C ILE A 90 -22.21 3.29 22.26
N ILE A 91 -22.42 3.24 20.94
CA ILE A 91 -21.50 2.62 20.01
C ILE A 91 -20.70 3.69 19.28
N ARG A 92 -19.39 3.47 19.19
CA ARG A 92 -18.46 4.21 18.33
C ARG A 92 -17.65 3.19 17.56
N ILE A 93 -17.65 3.31 16.24
CA ILE A 93 -16.94 2.40 15.34
C ILE A 93 -15.85 3.17 14.62
N THR A 94 -14.66 2.60 14.64
CA THR A 94 -13.48 3.12 13.98
C THR A 94 -12.96 2.12 12.97
N GLN A 95 -12.70 2.59 11.76
CA GLN A 95 -12.03 1.82 10.71
C GLN A 95 -10.60 2.35 10.55
N VAL A 96 -9.63 1.45 10.39
CA VAL A 96 -8.25 1.83 10.09
C VAL A 96 -8.06 1.81 8.58
N ILE A 97 -7.79 2.97 7.98
CA ILE A 97 -7.50 3.12 6.55
C ILE A 97 -6.08 3.66 6.43
N ASN A 98 -5.19 2.96 5.74
CA ASN A 98 -3.78 3.33 5.58
C ASN A 98 -3.05 3.60 6.92
N GLY A 99 -3.36 2.80 7.95
CA GLY A 99 -2.79 2.95 9.30
C GLY A 99 -3.39 4.08 10.15
N VAL A 100 -4.38 4.83 9.63
CA VAL A 100 -5.06 5.91 10.35
C VAL A 100 -6.44 5.43 10.81
N ALA A 101 -6.68 5.46 12.13
CA ALA A 101 -7.99 5.13 12.70
C ALA A 101 -8.97 6.30 12.52
N ASN A 102 -9.97 6.10 11.67
CA ASN A 102 -11.04 7.05 11.39
C ASN A 102 -12.35 6.59 12.04
N VAL A 103 -13.08 7.52 12.66
CA VAL A 103 -14.42 7.22 13.19
C VAL A 103 -15.40 7.23 12.02
N ILE A 104 -15.94 6.05 11.69
CA ILE A 104 -16.92 5.92 10.61
C ILE A 104 -18.35 5.98 11.13
N TYR A 105 -18.55 5.71 12.43
CA TYR A 105 -19.86 5.84 13.05
C TYR A 105 -19.74 6.13 14.55
N MET A 106 -20.66 6.95 15.05
CA MET A 106 -20.85 7.16 16.47
C MET A 106 -22.33 7.43 16.70
N ASP A 107 -22.95 6.70 17.63
CA ASP A 107 -24.32 7.01 18.03
C ASP A 107 -24.36 8.46 18.53
N PRO A 108 -25.37 9.26 18.12
CA PRO A 108 -25.65 10.49 18.83
C PRO A 108 -26.01 10.11 20.27
N TYR A 109 -25.61 10.91 21.25
CA TYR A 109 -25.82 10.59 22.67
C TYR A 109 -27.32 10.39 23.04
N THR A 110 -28.22 10.94 22.23
CA THR A 110 -29.68 10.74 22.32
C THR A 110 -30.14 9.32 21.94
N SER A 111 -29.32 8.56 21.23
CA SER A 111 -29.55 7.16 20.84
C SER A 111 -28.93 6.16 21.81
N THR A 112 -28.59 6.61 23.03
CA THR A 112 -28.14 5.72 24.11
C THR A 112 -29.17 4.61 24.33
N ARG A 113 -28.72 3.36 24.23
CA ARG A 113 -29.55 2.20 24.50
C ARG A 113 -29.47 1.92 25.99
N TRP A 114 -30.52 2.32 26.72
CA TRP A 114 -30.56 2.22 28.18
C TRP A 114 -30.90 0.80 28.62
N ASN A 115 -30.12 0.23 29.55
CA ASN A 115 -30.40 -1.04 30.21
C ASN A 115 -30.63 -2.23 29.24
N VAL A 116 -29.72 -2.42 28.28
CA VAL A 116 -29.80 -3.48 27.25
C VAL A 116 -28.66 -4.49 27.36
N THR A 117 -28.88 -5.72 26.89
CA THR A 117 -27.86 -6.79 26.89
C THR A 117 -27.19 -7.01 25.52
N ASN A 118 -27.73 -6.38 24.47
CA ASN A 118 -27.19 -6.43 23.12
C ASN A 118 -27.50 -5.11 22.40
N ALA A 119 -26.79 -4.89 21.29
CA ALA A 119 -27.05 -3.79 20.38
C ALA A 119 -26.77 -4.29 18.97
N HIS A 120 -27.68 -3.97 18.05
CA HIS A 120 -27.58 -4.31 16.64
C HIS A 120 -27.35 -3.02 15.84
N ILE A 121 -26.40 -3.05 14.91
CA ILE A 121 -26.15 -1.97 13.95
C ILE A 121 -25.87 -2.62 12.60
N ASP A 122 -26.56 -2.12 11.58
CA ASP A 122 -26.27 -2.44 10.18
C ASP A 122 -25.42 -1.32 9.58
N PHE A 123 -24.34 -1.71 8.91
CA PHE A 123 -23.57 -0.81 8.04
C PHE A 123 -23.86 -1.15 6.59
N PHE A 124 -24.13 -0.12 5.81
CA PHE A 124 -24.21 -0.22 4.37
C PHE A 124 -22.91 0.32 3.79
N LEU A 125 -22.43 -0.31 2.73
CA LEU A 125 -21.31 0.21 1.97
C LEU A 125 -21.81 1.42 1.17
N ASP A 126 -20.98 2.45 1.10
CA ASP A 126 -21.25 3.62 0.25
C ASP A 126 -21.11 3.29 -1.24
N ASP A 127 -20.42 2.19 -1.57
CA ASP A 127 -20.21 1.69 -2.92
C ASP A 127 -20.92 0.34 -3.10
N GLU A 128 -22.01 0.34 -3.87
CA GLU A 128 -22.82 -0.85 -4.16
C GLU A 128 -22.08 -1.87 -5.05
N GLU A 129 -20.99 -1.48 -5.72
CA GLU A 129 -20.15 -2.39 -6.49
C GLU A 129 -19.19 -3.22 -5.61
N VAL A 130 -18.95 -2.76 -4.38
CA VAL A 130 -18.14 -3.51 -3.39
C VAL A 130 -19.02 -4.56 -2.72
N VAL A 131 -18.75 -5.84 -2.97
CA VAL A 131 -19.48 -6.95 -2.34
C VAL A 131 -18.78 -7.40 -1.05
N CYS A 132 -19.27 -6.95 0.11
CA CYS A 132 -18.82 -7.49 1.41
C CYS A 132 -19.58 -8.77 1.76
N GLY A 133 -19.01 -9.90 1.40
CA GLY A 133 -19.63 -11.22 1.62
C GLY A 133 -20.66 -11.55 0.54
N ASN A 134 -20.57 -12.76 -0.02
CA ASN A 134 -21.36 -13.14 -1.20
C ASN A 134 -22.31 -14.32 -0.94
N GLY A 135 -22.58 -14.66 0.32
CA GLY A 135 -23.49 -15.76 0.68
C GLY A 135 -22.92 -17.16 0.39
N HIS A 136 -21.81 -17.24 -0.33
CA HIS A 136 -21.08 -18.45 -0.60
C HIS A 136 -19.97 -18.59 0.44
N CYS A 137 -20.26 -19.33 1.51
CA CYS A 137 -19.20 -20.07 2.17
C CYS A 137 -18.67 -21.05 1.13
N TYR A 138 -17.71 -20.63 0.30
CA TYR A 138 -16.99 -21.57 -0.55
C TYR A 138 -16.51 -22.68 0.37
N GLN A 139 -16.88 -23.93 0.07
CA GLN A 139 -16.09 -25.04 0.61
C GLN A 139 -14.68 -24.73 0.16
N SER A 140 -13.80 -24.39 1.11
CA SER A 140 -12.41 -24.19 0.77
C SER A 140 -11.95 -25.48 0.12
N GLU A 141 -11.18 -25.37 -0.96
CA GLU A 141 -10.36 -26.50 -1.35
C GLU A 141 -9.53 -26.95 -0.13
N PRO A 142 -9.23 -28.24 0.01
CA PRO A 142 -8.46 -28.73 1.15
C PRO A 142 -7.10 -28.02 1.21
N GLY A 143 -6.82 -27.35 2.33
CA GLY A 143 -5.58 -26.60 2.55
C GLY A 143 -5.80 -25.12 2.81
N SER A 144 -4.76 -24.43 3.28
CA SER A 144 -4.78 -22.96 3.42
C SER A 144 -4.24 -22.28 2.18
N PRO A 145 -4.91 -21.22 1.68
CA PRO A 145 -4.47 -20.52 0.48
C PRO A 145 -3.07 -19.92 0.65
N ALA A 146 -2.26 -20.00 -0.40
CA ALA A 146 -0.99 -19.28 -0.53
C ALA A 146 -0.92 -18.65 -1.92
N PHE A 147 -0.65 -17.35 -2.02
CA PHE A 147 -0.51 -16.64 -3.30
C PHE A 147 0.21 -15.29 -3.17
N PHE A 148 0.78 -14.82 -4.29
CA PHE A 148 1.27 -13.45 -4.40
C PHE A 148 0.12 -12.45 -4.49
N THR A 149 0.22 -11.34 -3.77
CA THR A 149 -0.79 -10.27 -3.79
C THR A 149 -0.34 -9.10 -4.64
N ARG A 150 0.90 -8.63 -4.48
CA ARG A 150 1.41 -7.45 -5.18
C ARG A 150 2.94 -7.38 -5.26
N ILE A 151 3.43 -6.55 -6.18
CA ILE A 151 4.82 -6.09 -6.26
C ILE A 151 4.83 -4.60 -5.98
N GLY A 152 5.44 -4.18 -4.86
CA GLY A 152 5.29 -2.81 -4.37
C GLY A 152 3.81 -2.49 -4.09
N ASP A 153 3.26 -1.52 -4.80
CA ASP A 153 1.85 -1.13 -4.72
C ASP A 153 1.04 -1.64 -5.93
N ASP A 154 1.65 -2.42 -6.84
CA ASP A 154 0.98 -3.01 -8.01
C ASP A 154 0.45 -4.39 -7.69
N GLU A 155 -0.88 -4.54 -7.68
CA GLU A 155 -1.54 -5.83 -7.47
C GLU A 155 -1.22 -6.80 -8.61
N VAL A 156 -1.06 -8.09 -8.30
CA VAL A 156 -0.62 -9.07 -9.30
C VAL A 156 -1.60 -9.21 -10.47
N TYR A 157 -2.89 -8.91 -10.29
CA TYR A 157 -3.88 -8.90 -11.38
C TYR A 157 -3.71 -7.73 -12.36
N GLN A 158 -2.91 -6.73 -11.98
CA GLN A 158 -2.45 -5.64 -12.83
C GLN A 158 -1.14 -6.02 -13.55
N ILE A 159 -0.68 -7.27 -13.46
CA ILE A 159 0.51 -7.77 -14.16
C ILE A 159 0.06 -8.76 -15.23
N SER A 160 0.39 -8.46 -16.48
CA SER A 160 0.04 -9.33 -17.60
C SER A 160 0.81 -10.64 -17.51
N GLN A 161 0.14 -11.75 -17.21
CA GLN A 161 0.80 -13.07 -17.15
C GLN A 161 1.26 -13.61 -18.52
N THR A 162 0.96 -12.89 -19.60
CA THR A 162 1.50 -13.19 -20.94
C THR A 162 2.86 -12.53 -21.17
N THR A 163 3.05 -11.31 -20.67
CA THR A 163 4.19 -10.44 -21.00
C THR A 163 5.03 -10.01 -19.80
N GLY A 164 4.55 -10.24 -18.57
CA GLY A 164 5.16 -9.77 -17.32
C GLY A 164 5.15 -8.25 -17.13
N LEU A 165 4.56 -7.49 -18.04
CA LEU A 165 4.47 -6.03 -17.99
C LEU A 165 3.24 -5.59 -17.20
N TYR A 166 3.24 -4.32 -16.78
CA TYR A 166 2.05 -3.71 -16.19
C TYR A 166 0.90 -3.72 -17.18
N ASN A 167 -0.27 -4.11 -16.70
CA ASN A 167 -1.44 -4.41 -17.50
C ASN A 167 -2.43 -3.23 -17.53
N ASP A 168 -1.95 -2.11 -18.05
CA ASP A 168 -2.73 -0.89 -18.25
C ASP A 168 -2.63 -0.46 -19.71
N LEU A 169 -3.78 -0.09 -20.30
CA LEU A 169 -3.86 0.28 -21.71
C LEU A 169 -3.16 1.60 -22.03
N GLN A 170 -3.07 2.51 -21.07
CA GLN A 170 -2.35 3.77 -21.19
C GLN A 170 -0.88 3.57 -20.89
N LEU A 171 -0.54 2.84 -19.83
CA LEU A 171 0.82 2.54 -19.40
C LEU A 171 1.37 1.24 -19.98
N LYS A 172 1.18 1.06 -21.29
CA LYS A 172 1.71 -0.11 -22.02
C LYS A 172 3.24 -0.09 -21.96
N ASN A 173 3.88 -1.26 -21.81
CA ASN A 173 5.34 -1.42 -21.78
C ASN A 173 6.05 -0.97 -20.48
N VAL A 174 5.32 -0.73 -19.38
CA VAL A 174 5.96 -0.58 -18.07
C VAL A 174 6.57 -1.91 -17.63
N ALA A 175 7.88 -1.91 -17.42
CA ALA A 175 8.62 -3.01 -16.81
C ALA A 175 8.89 -2.77 -15.32
N TYR A 176 9.30 -3.82 -14.64
CA TYR A 176 9.73 -3.79 -13.24
C TYR A 176 11.25 -3.69 -13.13
N GLY A 177 11.78 -3.14 -12.05
CA GLY A 177 13.24 -3.10 -11.86
C GLY A 177 13.69 -2.56 -10.52
N HIS A 178 15.01 -2.44 -10.38
CA HIS A 178 15.70 -2.04 -9.16
C HIS A 178 15.38 -2.94 -7.96
N SER A 179 14.66 -2.43 -6.96
CA SER A 179 14.36 -3.16 -5.72
C SER A 179 12.87 -3.42 -5.65
N LEU A 180 12.47 -4.68 -5.79
CA LEU A 180 11.08 -5.11 -5.81
C LEU A 180 10.69 -5.63 -4.42
N TYR A 181 9.71 -4.98 -3.81
CA TYR A 181 9.07 -5.49 -2.60
C TYR A 181 8.01 -6.50 -3.01
N ILE A 182 8.11 -7.72 -2.51
CA ILE A 182 7.24 -8.84 -2.87
C ILE A 182 6.26 -9.06 -1.74
N TYR A 183 4.98 -9.13 -2.09
CA TYR A 183 3.91 -9.34 -1.14
C TYR A 183 3.10 -10.58 -1.48
N GLY A 184 2.59 -11.24 -0.44
CA GLY A 184 1.77 -12.42 -0.57
C GLY A 184 0.96 -12.69 0.69
N GLN A 185 0.00 -13.59 0.56
CA GLN A 185 -0.91 -13.96 1.63
C GLN A 185 -0.84 -15.47 1.88
N PHE A 186 -0.94 -15.81 3.16
CA PHE A 186 -1.03 -17.18 3.65
C PHE A 186 -2.31 -17.32 4.46
N GLY A 187 -3.01 -18.43 4.28
CA GLY A 187 -4.27 -18.71 4.96
C GLY A 187 -4.10 -19.00 6.46
N GLU A 188 -5.25 -19.09 7.14
CA GLU A 188 -5.31 -19.23 8.60
C GLU A 188 -4.54 -20.45 9.12
N MET A 189 -4.62 -21.61 8.46
CA MET A 189 -3.91 -22.82 8.91
C MET A 189 -2.39 -22.67 8.84
N LEU A 190 -1.86 -21.97 7.83
CA LEU A 190 -0.42 -21.71 7.68
C LEU A 190 0.09 -20.65 8.66
N THR A 191 -0.81 -19.76 9.11
CA THR A 191 -0.50 -18.62 9.98
C THR A 191 -0.93 -18.83 11.44
N ALA A 192 -1.58 -19.96 11.72
CA ALA A 192 -1.97 -20.38 13.06
C ALA A 192 -0.79 -20.97 13.80
N SER A 193 -0.64 -20.58 15.07
CA SER A 193 0.15 -21.33 16.04
C SER A 193 -0.69 -22.49 16.59
N ASP A 194 -0.44 -23.71 16.14
CA ASP A 194 -0.96 -24.88 16.84
C ASP A 194 -0.08 -25.17 18.06
N THR A 195 -0.66 -25.06 19.26
CA THR A 195 -0.01 -25.29 20.55
C THR A 195 0.21 -26.77 20.88
N GLY A 196 -0.14 -27.70 19.98
CA GLY A 196 -0.08 -29.15 20.22
C GLY A 196 1.32 -29.76 20.42
N HIS A 197 2.41 -29.04 20.10
CA HIS A 197 3.76 -29.61 20.09
C HIS A 197 4.80 -28.91 20.97
N GLY A 198 4.45 -27.88 21.74
CA GLY A 198 5.36 -27.27 22.72
C GLY A 198 6.55 -26.50 22.15
N ASP A 199 6.67 -26.39 20.83
CA ASP A 199 7.70 -25.58 20.16
C ASP A 199 7.17 -24.15 19.93
N PRO A 200 8.01 -23.11 20.09
CA PRO A 200 7.63 -21.77 19.67
C PRO A 200 7.55 -21.70 18.14
N PRO A 201 6.56 -20.99 17.56
CA PRO A 201 6.44 -20.76 16.12
C PRO A 201 7.72 -20.15 15.53
N PRO A 202 8.02 -20.43 14.24
CA PRO A 202 7.07 -20.83 13.18
C PRO A 202 6.96 -22.34 12.90
N TYR A 203 5.76 -22.77 12.46
CA TYR A 203 5.46 -24.15 12.04
C TYR A 203 5.60 -24.39 10.54
N PHE A 204 5.51 -23.32 9.75
CA PHE A 204 5.61 -23.35 8.31
C PHE A 204 6.59 -22.29 7.85
N TYR A 205 7.23 -22.60 6.74
CA TYR A 205 8.15 -21.72 6.07
C TYR A 205 7.73 -21.53 4.62
N TYR A 206 8.24 -20.50 3.97
CA TYR A 206 8.16 -20.33 2.53
C TYR A 206 9.53 -20.02 1.94
N ARG A 207 9.69 -20.24 0.64
CA ARG A 207 10.87 -19.87 -0.13
C ARG A 207 10.46 -19.00 -1.29
N LEU A 208 11.25 -17.96 -1.54
CA LEU A 208 11.16 -17.15 -2.74
C LEU A 208 12.33 -17.46 -3.66
N SER A 209 12.04 -17.69 -4.92
CA SER A 209 13.04 -17.93 -5.94
C SER A 209 12.67 -17.26 -7.26
N TYR A 210 13.63 -17.18 -8.17
CA TYR A 210 13.42 -16.61 -9.49
C TYR A 210 14.22 -17.34 -10.57
N ALA A 211 13.69 -17.38 -11.78
CA ALA A 211 14.38 -17.87 -12.97
C ALA A 211 13.90 -17.12 -14.21
N ARG A 212 14.62 -17.24 -15.32
CA ARG A 212 14.13 -16.72 -16.61
C ARG A 212 12.95 -17.56 -17.06
N ARG A 213 12.01 -16.95 -17.78
CA ARG A 213 10.89 -17.69 -18.37
C ARG A 213 11.41 -18.80 -19.27
N GLY A 214 10.92 -20.02 -19.06
CA GLY A 214 11.35 -21.22 -19.79
C GLY A 214 12.52 -21.97 -19.16
N SER A 215 13.07 -21.49 -18.04
CA SER A 215 14.02 -22.25 -17.21
C SER A 215 13.38 -23.47 -16.58
N SER A 216 14.21 -24.49 -16.31
CA SER A 216 13.82 -25.64 -15.50
C SER A 216 13.89 -25.33 -14.00
N ASP A 217 13.24 -26.16 -13.18
CA ASP A 217 13.12 -25.95 -11.73
C ASP A 217 14.47 -25.89 -10.99
N ASP A 218 15.48 -26.58 -11.48
CA ASP A 218 16.85 -26.61 -10.93
C ASP A 218 17.64 -25.32 -11.22
N GLU A 219 17.19 -24.49 -12.16
CA GLU A 219 17.83 -23.21 -12.49
C GLU A 219 17.31 -22.05 -11.62
N PHE A 220 16.30 -22.28 -10.79
CA PHE A 220 15.76 -21.25 -9.90
C PHE A 220 16.79 -20.83 -8.85
N LYS A 221 17.09 -19.54 -8.83
CA LYS A 221 17.96 -18.89 -7.85
C LYS A 221 17.13 -18.41 -6.68
N PHE A 222 17.65 -18.55 -5.46
CA PHE A 222 16.94 -18.10 -4.27
C PHE A 222 17.02 -16.57 -4.10
N ILE A 223 15.93 -15.98 -3.60
CA ILE A 223 15.92 -14.62 -3.08
C ILE A 223 16.20 -14.76 -1.58
N ASP A 224 17.43 -14.47 -1.16
CA ASP A 224 17.95 -14.75 0.19
C ASP A 224 18.31 -13.46 0.98
N VAL A 225 17.59 -12.38 0.70
CA VAL A 225 17.74 -11.11 1.40
C VAL A 225 17.14 -11.21 2.81
N ASN A 226 17.89 -10.77 3.83
CA ASN A 226 17.39 -10.73 5.21
C ASN A 226 16.07 -9.95 5.30
N LEU A 227 15.01 -10.64 5.73
CA LEU A 227 13.70 -10.05 5.99
C LEU A 227 13.51 -9.91 7.50
N ASN A 228 13.22 -8.70 7.94
CA ASN A 228 12.89 -8.39 9.33
C ASN A 228 11.59 -7.60 9.36
N ASP A 229 10.78 -7.85 10.38
CA ASP A 229 9.53 -7.13 10.60
C ASP A 229 9.38 -6.81 12.09
N THR A 230 8.42 -5.94 12.42
CA THR A 230 8.05 -5.70 13.81
C THR A 230 6.82 -6.54 14.13
N ARG A 231 6.89 -7.32 15.21
CA ARG A 231 5.74 -8.03 15.76
C ARG A 231 5.41 -7.52 17.15
N VAL A 232 4.13 -7.49 17.47
CA VAL A 232 3.59 -7.12 18.79
C VAL A 232 2.88 -8.33 19.35
N ASP A 233 3.37 -8.83 20.48
CA ASP A 233 2.77 -9.96 21.18
C ASP A 233 1.36 -9.57 21.68
N LYS A 234 0.33 -10.34 21.32
CA LYS A 234 -1.05 -9.99 21.67
C LYS A 234 -1.37 -10.14 23.15
N ALA A 235 -0.63 -10.98 23.88
CA ALA A 235 -0.87 -11.21 25.30
C ALA A 235 -0.22 -10.13 26.17
N THR A 236 0.99 -9.70 25.81
CA THR A 236 1.82 -8.76 26.58
C THR A 236 1.80 -7.34 26.01
N LEU A 237 1.40 -7.18 24.75
CA LEU A 237 1.44 -5.93 23.97
C LEU A 237 2.86 -5.35 23.79
N ASN A 238 3.89 -6.17 23.99
CA ASN A 238 5.27 -5.77 23.76
C ASN A 238 5.62 -5.89 22.28
N ALA A 239 6.25 -4.85 21.74
CA ALA A 239 6.76 -4.83 20.38
C ALA A 239 8.24 -5.22 20.35
N HIS A 240 8.63 -6.00 19.34
CA HIS A 240 10.02 -6.32 19.07
C HIS A 240 10.27 -6.46 17.58
N SER A 241 11.52 -6.18 17.19
CA SER A 241 12.01 -6.54 15.87
C SER A 241 12.22 -8.05 15.82
N HIS A 242 11.75 -8.68 14.74
CA HIS A 242 11.81 -10.11 14.52
C HIS A 242 12.35 -10.42 13.13
N LYS A 243 13.36 -11.29 13.06
CA LYS A 243 13.90 -11.78 11.79
C LYS A 243 12.99 -12.89 11.25
N LEU A 244 12.51 -12.73 10.03
CA LEU A 244 11.68 -13.72 9.33
C LEU A 244 12.50 -14.63 8.42
N GLY A 245 13.74 -14.29 8.08
CA GLY A 245 14.59 -15.16 7.27
C GLY A 245 15.66 -14.38 6.52
N PRO A 246 16.46 -15.05 5.67
CA PRO A 246 16.43 -16.49 5.45
C PRO A 246 16.97 -17.30 6.65
N TYR A 247 16.50 -18.54 6.75
CA TYR A 247 16.91 -19.59 7.66
C TYR A 247 17.28 -20.86 6.89
N ASN A 248 18.15 -21.66 7.49
CA ASN A 248 18.38 -23.03 7.08
C ASN A 248 17.58 -23.93 8.03
N VAL A 249 16.60 -24.64 7.49
CA VAL A 249 15.79 -25.60 8.25
C VAL A 249 16.23 -26.98 7.80
N ASN A 250 16.94 -27.69 8.68
CA ASN A 250 17.68 -28.90 8.33
C ASN A 250 18.62 -28.63 7.14
N GLU A 251 18.50 -29.38 6.04
CA GLU A 251 19.32 -29.24 4.83
C GLU A 251 18.72 -28.29 3.79
N VAL A 252 17.56 -27.67 4.08
CA VAL A 252 16.88 -26.76 3.16
C VAL A 252 17.21 -25.32 3.52
N ALA A 253 17.92 -24.64 2.61
CA ALA A 253 18.34 -23.26 2.77
C ALA A 253 17.30 -22.25 2.26
N SER A 254 17.51 -20.98 2.63
CA SER A 254 16.78 -19.82 2.12
C SER A 254 15.28 -19.84 2.42
N LEU A 255 14.90 -20.35 3.58
CA LEU A 255 13.52 -20.39 4.05
C LEU A 255 13.17 -19.18 4.92
N TYR A 256 11.94 -18.71 4.81
CA TYR A 256 11.38 -17.61 5.58
C TYR A 256 10.21 -18.10 6.41
N GLU A 257 10.09 -17.62 7.64
CA GLU A 257 8.99 -17.96 8.54
C GLU A 257 7.67 -17.41 8.02
N ILE A 258 6.63 -18.24 7.98
CA ILE A 258 5.27 -17.72 7.82
C ILE A 258 4.86 -17.03 9.13
N ARG A 259 4.34 -15.80 9.02
CA ARG A 259 3.94 -14.99 10.17
C ARG A 259 2.84 -15.67 10.95
N ASN A 260 3.03 -15.72 12.27
CA ASN A 260 2.01 -16.16 13.20
C ASN A 260 1.04 -14.99 13.49
N PHE A 261 -0.13 -15.00 12.85
CA PHE A 261 -1.17 -13.99 13.07
C PHE A 261 -2.05 -14.29 14.27
N LYS A 262 -1.97 -15.49 14.84
CA LYS A 262 -2.74 -15.84 16.04
C LYS A 262 -2.18 -15.11 17.26
N ASP A 263 -0.88 -15.21 17.51
CA ASP A 263 -0.26 -14.69 18.74
C ASP A 263 0.33 -13.27 18.59
N TYR A 264 0.52 -12.79 17.35
CA TYR A 264 1.16 -11.50 17.10
C TYR A 264 0.38 -10.62 16.12
N TYR A 265 0.40 -9.31 16.37
CA TYR A 265 0.16 -8.31 15.33
C TYR A 265 1.47 -8.04 14.59
N TRP A 266 1.42 -7.84 13.27
CA TRP A 266 2.60 -7.59 12.43
C TRP A 266 2.48 -6.25 11.73
N TYR A 267 3.60 -5.54 11.59
CA TYR A 267 3.61 -4.23 10.95
C TYR A 267 3.43 -4.32 9.43
N ASN A 268 4.05 -5.33 8.79
CA ASN A 268 3.88 -5.58 7.35
C ASN A 268 3.39 -7.03 7.11
N PRO A 269 2.11 -7.34 7.37
CA PRO A 269 1.60 -8.71 7.40
C PRO A 269 1.78 -9.45 6.06
N ASP A 270 1.64 -8.74 4.94
CA ASP A 270 1.69 -9.27 3.59
C ASP A 270 3.08 -9.14 2.94
N TRP A 271 4.07 -8.48 3.57
CA TRP A 271 5.40 -8.31 2.98
C TRP A 271 6.24 -9.56 3.17
N ILE A 272 6.49 -10.31 2.10
CA ILE A 272 7.15 -11.62 2.15
C ILE A 272 8.58 -11.61 1.63
N GLY A 273 9.08 -10.50 1.09
CA GLY A 273 10.47 -10.43 0.71
C GLY A 273 10.84 -9.19 -0.10
N THR A 274 12.14 -9.06 -0.35
CA THR A 274 12.67 -8.03 -1.23
C THR A 274 13.62 -8.67 -2.22
N TRP A 275 13.41 -8.37 -3.50
CA TRP A 275 14.33 -8.76 -4.56
C TRP A 275 15.08 -7.54 -5.09
N TYR A 276 16.39 -7.50 -4.86
CA TYR A 276 17.29 -6.52 -5.48
C TYR A 276 17.63 -6.95 -6.91
N SER A 277 16.66 -6.85 -7.83
CA SER A 277 16.79 -7.32 -9.22
C SER A 277 18.00 -6.72 -9.93
N TRP A 278 18.35 -5.47 -9.66
CA TRP A 278 19.52 -4.80 -10.27
C TRP A 278 20.88 -5.40 -9.89
N LEU A 279 20.98 -6.08 -8.75
CA LEU A 279 22.19 -6.82 -8.36
C LEU A 279 22.20 -8.21 -8.99
N ALA A 280 21.02 -8.83 -9.07
CA ALA A 280 20.82 -10.18 -9.56
C ALA A 280 20.93 -10.28 -11.10
N GLU A 281 20.33 -9.33 -11.82
CA GLU A 281 20.15 -9.34 -13.26
C GLU A 281 20.41 -7.93 -13.83
N ARG A 282 21.38 -7.80 -14.73
CA ARG A 282 21.87 -6.48 -15.19
C ARG A 282 21.04 -5.83 -16.29
N ASP A 283 20.12 -6.55 -16.92
CA ASP A 283 19.42 -6.10 -18.14
C ASP A 283 17.91 -6.38 -18.08
N THR A 284 17.25 -6.38 -19.23
CA THR A 284 15.85 -6.76 -19.39
C THR A 284 15.64 -8.26 -19.62
N GLY A 285 14.48 -8.78 -19.21
CA GLY A 285 14.06 -10.13 -19.52
C GLY A 285 12.75 -10.50 -18.82
N GLU A 286 12.11 -11.56 -19.29
CA GLU A 286 10.94 -12.17 -18.65
C GLU A 286 11.41 -13.17 -17.58
N TYR A 287 10.95 -12.98 -16.34
CA TYR A 287 11.32 -13.80 -15.19
C TYR A 287 10.07 -14.33 -14.49
N ILE A 288 10.20 -15.53 -13.94
CA ILE A 288 9.21 -16.13 -13.05
C ILE A 288 9.71 -15.91 -11.62
N LEU A 289 8.88 -15.27 -10.79
CA LEU A 289 8.99 -15.32 -9.34
C LEU A 289 8.19 -16.52 -8.85
N ARG A 290 8.81 -17.32 -7.99
CA ARG A 290 8.20 -18.53 -7.44
C ARG A 290 8.13 -18.46 -5.92
N MET A 291 6.99 -18.87 -5.39
CA MET A 291 6.77 -19.09 -3.96
C MET A 291 6.42 -20.55 -3.69
N GLU A 292 7.15 -21.16 -2.76
CA GLU A 292 6.95 -22.54 -2.30
C GLU A 292 6.80 -22.54 -0.77
N VAL A 293 5.96 -23.41 -0.23
CA VAL A 293 5.69 -23.57 1.21
C VAL A 293 6.30 -24.87 1.72
N PHE A 294 6.82 -24.85 2.95
CA PHE A 294 7.50 -25.95 3.61
C PHE A 294 6.96 -26.15 5.02
N ASP A 295 6.98 -27.40 5.49
CA ASP A 295 6.70 -27.71 6.90
C ASP A 295 7.88 -27.33 7.81
N ARG A 296 7.71 -27.52 9.13
CA ARG A 296 8.74 -27.24 10.14
C ARG A 296 10.03 -28.06 9.98
N SER A 297 9.98 -29.17 9.24
CA SER A 297 11.11 -30.04 8.97
C SER A 297 11.80 -29.69 7.65
N GLY A 298 11.33 -28.67 6.93
CA GLY A 298 11.86 -28.28 5.63
C GLY A 298 11.36 -29.15 4.47
N ASN A 299 10.31 -29.96 4.64
CA ASN A 299 9.72 -30.69 3.53
C ASN A 299 8.81 -29.77 2.72
N LYS A 300 8.98 -29.74 1.38
CA LYS A 300 8.12 -28.96 0.48
C LYS A 300 6.68 -29.51 0.55
N LEU A 301 5.72 -28.62 0.72
CA LEU A 301 4.29 -28.93 0.69
C LEU A 301 3.73 -28.66 -0.70
N ASN A 302 2.86 -29.55 -1.17
CA ASN A 302 2.07 -29.42 -2.40
C ASN A 302 0.57 -29.46 -2.06
N SER A 303 -0.30 -29.18 -3.04
CA SER A 303 -1.75 -29.21 -2.83
C SER A 303 -2.27 -30.61 -2.42
N ASP A 304 -1.56 -31.68 -2.79
CA ASP A 304 -1.89 -33.05 -2.36
C ASP A 304 -1.69 -33.28 -0.85
N SER A 305 -0.89 -32.46 -0.17
CA SER A 305 -0.72 -32.53 1.28
C SER A 305 -2.01 -32.19 2.06
N GLY A 306 -2.95 -31.47 1.42
CA GLY A 306 -4.15 -30.92 2.06
C GLY A 306 -3.86 -29.83 3.10
N LEU A 307 -2.61 -29.35 3.21
CA LEU A 307 -2.20 -28.30 4.13
C LEU A 307 -2.06 -26.93 3.44
N VAL A 308 -1.65 -26.93 2.18
CA VAL A 308 -1.48 -25.73 1.35
C VAL A 308 -2.36 -25.82 0.12
N ASP A 309 -2.91 -24.69 -0.30
CA ASP A 309 -3.68 -24.51 -1.51
C ASP A 309 -3.07 -23.35 -2.31
N TYR A 310 -2.20 -23.67 -3.28
CA TYR A 310 -1.55 -22.62 -4.07
C TYR A 310 -2.54 -21.98 -5.04
N ARG A 311 -2.55 -20.66 -5.10
CA ARG A 311 -3.47 -19.90 -5.96
C ARG A 311 -2.72 -18.93 -6.87
N ASN A 312 -3.27 -18.73 -8.07
CA ASN A 312 -2.80 -17.70 -8.98
C ASN A 312 -3.58 -16.40 -8.76
N GLY A 313 -3.00 -15.44 -8.04
CA GLY A 313 -3.58 -14.12 -7.81
C GLY A 313 -3.65 -13.24 -9.07
N ALA A 314 -2.84 -13.51 -10.09
CA ALA A 314 -2.64 -12.62 -11.23
C ALA A 314 -3.76 -12.70 -12.30
N GLY A 315 -4.59 -13.74 -12.24
CA GLY A 315 -5.73 -13.91 -13.14
C GLY A 315 -5.39 -13.89 -14.63
N ILE A 316 -6.39 -13.51 -15.44
CA ILE A 316 -6.29 -13.49 -16.92
C ILE A 316 -5.70 -12.17 -17.47
N GLY A 317 -5.10 -11.32 -16.63
CA GLY A 317 -4.42 -10.11 -17.08
C GLY A 317 -5.34 -9.09 -17.74
N ASN A 318 -6.49 -8.77 -17.14
CA ASN A 318 -7.40 -7.71 -17.60
C ASN A 318 -7.68 -6.62 -16.54
N GLY A 319 -6.85 -6.52 -15.50
CA GLY A 319 -7.02 -5.51 -14.45
C GLY A 319 -8.17 -5.81 -13.47
N GLN A 320 -8.69 -7.03 -13.49
CA GLN A 320 -9.71 -7.52 -12.57
C GLN A 320 -9.21 -8.79 -11.87
N PRO A 321 -9.42 -8.92 -10.55
CA PRO A 321 -9.02 -10.11 -9.82
C PRO A 321 -9.86 -11.32 -10.27
N PRO A 322 -9.24 -12.48 -10.55
CA PRO A 322 -10.00 -13.67 -10.93
C PRO A 322 -10.81 -14.17 -9.73
N THR A 323 -12.08 -14.52 -9.93
CA THR A 323 -12.92 -15.06 -8.86
C THR A 323 -13.65 -16.31 -9.34
N PRO A 324 -13.38 -17.50 -8.77
CA PRO A 324 -12.36 -17.79 -7.75
C PRO A 324 -10.93 -17.74 -8.32
N LEU A 325 -9.91 -17.59 -7.45
CA LEU A 325 -8.50 -17.65 -7.86
C LEU A 325 -8.18 -19.04 -8.47
N PRO A 326 -7.55 -19.13 -9.65
CA PRO A 326 -7.15 -20.42 -10.24
C PRO A 326 -6.21 -21.21 -9.32
N ALA A 327 -6.45 -22.51 -9.18
CA ALA A 327 -5.60 -23.40 -8.40
C ALA A 327 -4.25 -23.65 -9.08
N MET A 328 -3.22 -23.87 -8.27
CA MET A 328 -1.89 -24.30 -8.64
C MET A 328 -1.50 -25.51 -7.79
N THR A 329 -0.57 -26.34 -8.26
CA THR A 329 -0.37 -27.68 -7.70
C THR A 329 0.75 -27.73 -6.66
N ASP A 330 1.90 -27.12 -6.93
CA ASP A 330 3.09 -27.32 -6.11
C ASP A 330 3.86 -26.03 -5.77
N HIS A 331 3.51 -24.91 -6.42
CA HIS A 331 4.08 -23.59 -6.18
C HIS A 331 3.16 -22.49 -6.73
N CYS A 332 3.40 -21.24 -6.33
CA CYS A 332 2.87 -20.05 -7.00
C CYS A 332 3.92 -19.44 -7.90
N ASP A 333 3.58 -19.24 -9.17
CA ASP A 333 4.42 -18.55 -10.15
C ASP A 333 3.80 -17.21 -10.55
N LEU A 334 4.63 -16.18 -10.62
CA LEU A 334 4.27 -14.85 -11.09
C LEU A 334 5.25 -14.41 -12.17
N LEU A 335 4.74 -14.17 -13.38
CA LEU A 335 5.54 -13.63 -14.47
C LEU A 335 5.73 -12.12 -14.30
N ILE A 336 6.99 -11.67 -14.36
CA ILE A 336 7.37 -10.26 -14.40
C ILE A 336 8.45 -10.00 -15.46
N THR A 337 8.31 -8.89 -16.18
CA THR A 337 9.36 -8.40 -17.08
C THR A 337 10.21 -7.40 -16.33
N LEU A 338 11.49 -7.75 -16.19
CA LEU A 338 12.50 -6.87 -15.63
C LEU A 338 13.08 -5.95 -16.69
N ASP A 339 13.52 -4.78 -16.26
CA ASP A 339 14.43 -3.88 -16.95
C ASP A 339 15.21 -3.07 -15.91
N ASN A 340 16.52 -3.32 -15.78
CA ASN A 340 17.37 -2.61 -14.83
C ASN A 340 18.25 -1.53 -15.52
N LYS A 341 17.93 -1.15 -16.77
CA LYS A 341 18.70 -0.15 -17.53
C LYS A 341 18.13 1.26 -17.34
N PRO A 342 18.92 2.20 -16.78
CA PRO A 342 18.49 3.59 -16.71
C PRO A 342 18.40 4.20 -18.12
N PRO A 343 17.64 5.30 -18.29
CA PRO A 343 17.75 6.07 -19.52
C PRO A 343 19.14 6.72 -19.61
N LYS A 344 19.49 7.25 -20.77
CA LYS A 344 20.65 8.12 -20.98
C LYS A 344 20.17 9.49 -21.41
N ALA A 345 20.71 10.54 -20.80
CA ALA A 345 20.52 11.92 -21.21
C ALA A 345 21.87 12.51 -21.61
N GLU A 346 21.93 13.12 -22.79
CA GLU A 346 23.11 13.81 -23.30
C GLU A 346 22.68 15.18 -23.82
N LEU A 347 23.28 16.23 -23.26
CA LEU A 347 23.15 17.60 -23.68
C LEU A 347 24.48 18.03 -24.29
N THR A 348 24.46 18.52 -25.52
CA THR A 348 25.63 19.13 -26.16
C THR A 348 25.33 20.58 -26.44
N VAL A 349 26.11 21.46 -25.82
CA VAL A 349 26.10 22.89 -26.07
C VAL A 349 27.17 23.25 -27.09
N PRO A 350 27.01 24.35 -27.86
CA PRO A 350 28.07 24.87 -28.71
C PRO A 350 29.32 25.18 -27.87
N ALA A 351 30.49 24.78 -28.38
CA ALA A 351 31.75 25.04 -27.69
C ALA A 351 31.99 26.54 -27.49
N ALA A 352 32.55 26.91 -26.34
CA ALA A 352 33.10 28.23 -26.15
C ALA A 352 34.16 28.53 -27.22
N VAL A 353 34.08 29.71 -27.83
CA VAL A 353 34.87 30.05 -29.02
C VAL A 353 36.18 30.75 -28.64
N ASN A 354 36.34 31.15 -27.37
CA ASN A 354 37.53 31.87 -26.90
C ASN A 354 38.21 31.20 -25.70
N ASP A 355 39.44 31.65 -25.44
CA ASP A 355 40.30 31.16 -24.34
C ASP A 355 39.70 31.37 -22.94
N CYS A 356 38.70 32.24 -22.84
CA CYS A 356 37.99 32.55 -21.60
C CYS A 356 36.80 31.62 -21.33
N GLY A 357 36.48 30.69 -22.23
CA GLY A 357 35.36 29.77 -22.05
C GLY A 357 33.99 30.43 -22.21
N VAL A 358 33.90 31.58 -22.89
CA VAL A 358 32.64 32.29 -23.14
C VAL A 358 32.28 32.30 -24.63
N ILE A 359 30.99 32.34 -24.92
CA ILE A 359 30.44 32.46 -26.27
C ILE A 359 30.26 33.97 -26.56
N PRO A 360 30.95 34.54 -27.55
CA PRO A 360 30.79 35.95 -27.88
C PRO A 360 29.40 36.21 -28.46
N TRP A 361 28.72 37.23 -27.94
CA TRP A 361 27.42 37.65 -28.43
C TRP A 361 27.55 38.38 -29.76
N SER A 362 26.64 38.08 -30.70
CA SER A 362 26.46 38.86 -31.91
C SER A 362 24.97 38.98 -32.25
N GLN A 363 24.62 40.05 -32.95
CA GLN A 363 23.24 40.26 -33.39
C GLN A 363 22.84 39.13 -34.36
N GLY A 364 21.78 38.40 -34.00
CA GLY A 364 21.30 37.27 -34.80
C GLY A 364 22.08 35.96 -34.61
N MET A 365 22.90 35.83 -33.56
CA MET A 365 23.58 34.57 -33.27
C MET A 365 22.58 33.41 -33.13
N SER A 366 22.89 32.27 -33.75
CA SER A 366 22.23 31.00 -33.43
C SER A 366 22.95 30.34 -32.25
N LEU A 367 22.16 29.70 -31.39
CA LEU A 367 22.67 28.84 -30.34
C LEU A 367 21.82 27.59 -30.37
N ASP A 368 22.38 26.51 -30.90
CA ASP A 368 21.67 25.25 -31.08
C ASP A 368 22.12 24.26 -30.00
N LEU A 369 21.18 23.90 -29.12
CA LEU A 369 21.42 22.91 -28.09
C LEU A 369 21.02 21.55 -28.66
N GLN A 370 21.97 20.64 -28.80
CA GLN A 370 21.68 19.28 -29.23
C GLN A 370 21.32 18.46 -28.02
N ILE A 371 20.17 17.79 -28.09
CA ILE A 371 19.74 16.89 -27.02
C ILE A 371 19.57 15.48 -27.59
N LYS A 372 20.06 14.51 -26.84
CA LYS A 372 19.83 13.09 -27.09
C LYS A 372 19.36 12.45 -25.81
N VAL A 373 18.22 11.78 -25.87
CA VAL A 373 17.72 10.99 -24.75
C VAL A 373 17.32 9.62 -25.27
N SER A 374 17.62 8.58 -24.49
CA SER A 374 17.30 7.22 -24.91
C SER A 374 17.07 6.29 -23.72
N GLN A 375 16.34 5.21 -23.97
CA GLN A 375 16.29 4.05 -23.11
C GLN A 375 16.44 2.80 -23.99
N GLU A 376 17.43 1.96 -23.65
CA GLU A 376 17.94 0.86 -24.48
C GLU A 376 16.85 -0.12 -24.94
N ASN A 377 15.84 -0.36 -24.10
CA ASN A 377 14.77 -1.33 -24.29
C ASN A 377 13.44 -0.68 -24.73
N ASN A 378 13.52 0.52 -25.34
CA ASN A 378 12.35 1.27 -25.83
C ASN A 378 11.31 1.61 -24.75
N ARG A 379 11.79 1.96 -23.56
CA ARG A 379 10.99 2.36 -22.40
C ARG A 379 11.36 3.77 -21.94
N LEU A 380 11.36 4.75 -22.83
CA LEU A 380 11.57 6.16 -22.46
C LEU A 380 10.22 6.77 -22.06
N ARG A 381 10.02 7.03 -20.76
CA ARG A 381 8.80 7.65 -20.24
C ARG A 381 8.73 9.13 -20.54
N GLY A 382 9.86 9.82 -20.56
CA GLY A 382 9.86 11.22 -20.92
C GLY A 382 11.20 11.87 -20.71
N TRP A 383 11.26 13.14 -21.08
CA TRP A 383 12.41 13.99 -20.89
C TRP A 383 11.98 15.45 -20.85
N ARG A 384 12.82 16.29 -20.27
CA ARG A 384 12.58 17.73 -20.24
C ARG A 384 13.90 18.48 -20.08
N LEU A 385 13.96 19.67 -20.68
CA LEU A 385 15.07 20.60 -20.53
C LEU A 385 14.66 21.74 -19.59
N TRP A 386 15.54 22.06 -18.65
CA TRP A 386 15.45 23.22 -17.77
C TRP A 386 16.65 24.12 -17.98
N TYR A 387 16.50 25.38 -17.60
CA TYR A 387 17.60 26.32 -17.61
C TYR A 387 17.50 27.30 -16.44
N THR A 388 18.64 27.81 -16.00
CA THR A 388 18.74 28.91 -15.05
C THR A 388 19.53 30.03 -15.69
N ARG A 389 19.07 31.28 -15.55
CA ARG A 389 19.75 32.48 -16.06
C ARG A 389 20.36 33.26 -14.90
N GLY A 390 21.68 33.42 -14.89
CA GLY A 390 22.43 34.05 -13.81
C GLY A 390 22.18 33.36 -12.47
N VAL A 391 21.86 34.16 -11.45
CA VAL A 391 21.51 33.70 -10.09
C VAL A 391 19.99 33.54 -9.88
N GLY A 392 19.21 33.49 -10.97
CA GLY A 392 17.76 33.39 -10.92
C GLY A 392 17.24 32.01 -10.53
N ALA A 393 15.92 31.87 -10.47
CA ALA A 393 15.26 30.59 -10.29
C ALA A 393 15.30 29.74 -11.58
N GLU A 394 15.38 28.43 -11.41
CA GLU A 394 15.31 27.48 -12.52
C GLU A 394 13.96 27.58 -13.26
N GLN A 395 14.03 27.61 -14.58
CA GLN A 395 12.90 27.68 -15.49
C GLN A 395 12.72 26.36 -16.24
N VAL A 396 11.46 25.97 -16.42
CA VAL A 396 11.09 24.82 -17.23
C VAL A 396 11.03 25.26 -18.69
N SER A 397 11.77 24.61 -19.59
CA SER A 397 11.66 24.90 -21.02
C SER A 397 10.39 24.28 -21.61
N PRO A 398 9.86 24.83 -22.72
CA PRO A 398 8.77 24.19 -23.46
C PRO A 398 9.21 22.88 -24.15
N TYR A 399 10.51 22.60 -24.22
CA TYR A 399 11.07 21.40 -24.84
C TYR A 399 11.09 20.23 -23.85
N GLY A 400 10.33 19.21 -24.21
CA GLY A 400 10.20 17.97 -23.46
C GLY A 400 8.99 17.20 -23.96
N SER A 401 8.95 15.91 -23.64
CA SER A 401 7.78 15.08 -23.89
C SER A 401 7.59 14.05 -22.78
N ILE A 402 6.36 13.61 -22.62
CA ILE A 402 5.99 12.47 -21.78
C ILE A 402 5.30 11.46 -22.69
N SER A 403 5.67 10.20 -22.53
CA SER A 403 5.13 9.05 -23.23
C SER A 403 4.50 8.10 -22.21
N ASN A 404 3.23 7.78 -22.47
CA ASN A 404 2.52 6.79 -21.67
C ASN A 404 2.85 5.35 -22.09
N ASN A 405 3.48 5.12 -23.25
CA ASN A 405 3.81 3.76 -23.71
C ASN A 405 5.32 3.48 -23.83
N GLY A 406 6.15 4.41 -23.35
CA GLY A 406 7.61 4.30 -23.42
C GLY A 406 8.20 4.60 -24.80
N LEU A 407 7.37 4.96 -25.79
CA LEU A 407 7.78 5.26 -27.16
C LEU A 407 7.63 6.75 -27.50
N PRO A 408 8.50 7.30 -28.36
CA PRO A 408 9.70 6.65 -28.92
C PRO A 408 10.78 6.41 -27.85
N GLY A 409 11.48 5.29 -27.93
CA GLY A 409 12.53 4.91 -26.99
C GLY A 409 13.82 5.74 -27.08
N HIS A 410 13.97 6.50 -28.16
CA HIS A 410 15.11 7.38 -28.41
C HIS A 410 14.64 8.65 -29.10
N ILE A 411 15.17 9.80 -28.67
CA ILE A 411 14.89 11.12 -29.23
C ILE A 411 16.23 11.84 -29.41
N SER A 412 16.45 12.37 -30.61
CA SER A 412 17.56 13.27 -30.92
C SER A 412 16.97 14.50 -31.59
N THR A 413 17.16 15.69 -31.02
CA THR A 413 16.61 16.93 -31.59
C THR A 413 17.45 18.14 -31.24
N THR A 414 17.25 19.21 -32.00
CA THR A 414 17.91 20.51 -31.81
C THR A 414 16.93 21.46 -31.14
N VAL A 415 17.34 22.06 -30.02
CA VAL A 415 16.59 23.11 -29.33
C VAL A 415 17.20 24.48 -29.64
N PRO A 416 16.41 25.45 -30.12
CA PRO A 416 16.89 26.82 -30.38
C PRO A 416 17.13 27.56 -29.05
N GLY A 417 18.34 27.43 -28.54
CA GLY A 417 18.84 28.05 -27.32
C GLY A 417 18.80 29.58 -27.35
N ALA A 418 18.98 30.19 -28.53
CA ALA A 418 18.93 31.65 -28.73
C ALA A 418 17.64 32.27 -28.16
N SER A 419 16.49 31.71 -28.56
CA SER A 419 15.16 32.13 -28.13
C SER A 419 14.88 31.68 -26.69
N LEU A 420 15.27 30.45 -26.34
CA LEU A 420 15.01 29.88 -25.02
C LEU A 420 15.66 30.69 -23.90
N LEU A 421 16.91 31.11 -24.08
CA LEU A 421 17.70 31.80 -23.08
C LEU A 421 17.51 33.33 -23.12
N GLY A 422 16.71 33.82 -24.08
CA GLY A 422 16.44 35.25 -24.25
C GLY A 422 17.68 36.06 -24.60
N ILE A 423 18.56 35.52 -25.45
CA ILE A 423 19.89 36.06 -25.73
C ILE A 423 19.84 37.45 -26.39
N SER A 424 18.76 37.77 -27.10
CA SER A 424 18.50 39.11 -27.65
C SER A 424 18.33 40.18 -26.56
N SER A 425 17.91 39.79 -25.35
CA SER A 425 17.68 40.69 -24.20
C SER A 425 18.91 40.87 -23.31
N LEU A 426 20.07 40.31 -23.68
CA LEU A 426 21.29 40.47 -22.89
C LEU A 426 21.80 41.91 -22.99
N SER A 427 22.15 42.48 -21.84
CA SER A 427 22.81 43.78 -21.70
C SER A 427 24.27 43.66 -21.29
N THR A 428 24.67 42.53 -20.71
CA THR A 428 26.01 42.22 -20.20
C THR A 428 26.28 40.72 -20.33
N THR A 429 27.47 40.27 -19.93
CA THR A 429 27.80 38.87 -19.79
C THR A 429 26.83 38.14 -18.85
N CYS A 430 26.28 37.02 -19.31
CA CYS A 430 25.32 36.23 -18.55
C CYS A 430 25.68 34.74 -18.60
N ALA A 431 25.71 34.11 -17.43
CA ALA A 431 25.88 32.67 -17.30
C ALA A 431 24.52 31.97 -17.30
N PHE A 432 24.50 30.77 -17.86
CA PHE A 432 23.33 29.89 -17.91
C PHE A 432 23.74 28.49 -17.47
N ALA A 433 22.91 27.88 -16.62
CA ALA A 433 23.00 26.45 -16.34
C ALA A 433 21.85 25.76 -17.08
N LEU A 434 22.16 24.72 -17.85
CA LEU A 434 21.21 23.91 -18.59
C LEU A 434 21.16 22.52 -17.95
N ARG A 435 19.96 21.98 -17.79
CA ARG A 435 19.79 20.63 -17.25
C ARG A 435 18.81 19.85 -18.11
N LEU A 436 19.26 18.75 -18.67
CA LEU A 436 18.43 17.77 -19.35
C LEU A 436 18.15 16.63 -18.39
N ARG A 437 16.89 16.22 -18.22
CA ARG A 437 16.56 14.97 -17.51
C ARG A 437 15.77 14.04 -18.42
N ALA A 438 16.02 12.75 -18.28
CA ALA A 438 15.25 11.68 -18.89
C ALA A 438 14.73 10.73 -17.81
N TRP A 439 13.54 10.17 -18.01
CA TRP A 439 12.94 9.17 -17.12
C TRP A 439 12.58 7.91 -17.90
N ALA A 440 12.84 6.74 -17.34
CA ALA A 440 12.44 5.48 -17.94
C ALA A 440 11.02 5.06 -17.52
N HIS A 441 10.43 4.24 -18.37
CA HIS A 441 9.13 3.58 -18.19
C HIS A 441 9.30 2.29 -17.37
N ILE A 442 10.02 2.39 -16.26
CA ILE A 442 10.40 1.29 -15.39
C ILE A 442 10.05 1.66 -13.96
N ARG A 443 9.32 0.79 -13.26
CA ARG A 443 8.89 1.03 -11.88
C ARG A 443 9.27 -0.11 -10.95
N ASN A 444 9.23 0.14 -9.66
CA ASN A 444 9.46 -0.88 -8.63
C ASN A 444 8.16 -1.32 -7.94
N GLY A 445 7.02 -1.15 -8.61
CA GLY A 445 5.71 -1.32 -8.01
C GLY A 445 5.15 -0.05 -7.37
N ARG A 446 5.97 0.98 -7.10
CA ARG A 446 5.50 2.22 -6.43
C ARG A 446 5.78 3.48 -7.22
N ASN A 447 7.03 3.64 -7.68
CA ASN A 447 7.48 4.82 -8.38
C ASN A 447 8.17 4.43 -9.68
N PHE A 448 8.20 5.33 -10.65
CA PHE A 448 9.17 5.26 -11.74
C PHE A 448 10.55 5.57 -11.18
N ILE A 449 11.49 4.64 -11.33
CA ILE A 449 12.71 4.61 -10.50
C ILE A 449 13.96 5.11 -11.21
N TYR A 450 14.03 4.92 -12.53
CA TYR A 450 15.22 5.30 -13.27
C TYR A 450 15.05 6.65 -13.93
N HIS A 451 16.01 7.52 -13.66
CA HIS A 451 16.22 8.77 -14.35
C HIS A 451 17.71 8.98 -14.57
N ASP A 452 18.01 9.79 -15.57
CA ASP A 452 19.36 10.28 -15.82
C ASP A 452 19.30 11.78 -16.07
N GLN A 453 20.40 12.46 -15.78
CA GLN A 453 20.50 13.89 -15.98
C GLN A 453 21.87 14.30 -16.47
N ASP A 454 21.86 15.23 -17.43
CA ASP A 454 23.05 15.90 -17.91
C ASP A 454 22.93 17.39 -17.61
N ILE A 455 24.01 17.99 -17.09
CA ILE A 455 24.05 19.38 -16.69
C ILE A 455 25.25 20.02 -17.36
N ASP A 456 25.00 21.09 -18.10
CA ASP A 456 26.03 21.87 -18.75
C ASP A 456 25.86 23.36 -18.39
N ALA A 457 26.93 24.12 -18.51
CA ALA A 457 26.94 25.55 -18.23
C ALA A 457 27.62 26.31 -19.37
N ILE A 458 26.95 27.38 -19.80
CA ILE A 458 27.49 28.29 -20.81
C ILE A 458 27.47 29.72 -20.29
N ALA A 459 28.40 30.54 -20.75
CA ALA A 459 28.37 31.97 -20.54
C ALA A 459 28.40 32.69 -21.88
N ILE A 460 27.56 33.70 -22.02
CA ILE A 460 27.45 34.50 -23.24
C ILE A 460 27.86 35.92 -22.90
N GLU A 461 28.90 36.41 -23.57
CA GLU A 461 29.47 37.73 -23.34
C GLU A 461 28.95 38.74 -24.37
N LYS A 462 28.25 39.76 -23.89
CA LYS A 462 27.92 40.93 -24.69
C LYS A 462 28.77 42.10 -24.22
N CYS A 463 29.82 42.40 -24.98
CA CYS A 463 30.63 43.58 -24.74
C CYS A 463 29.80 44.86 -24.96
N PRO A 464 30.02 45.91 -24.16
CA PRO A 464 29.50 47.23 -24.48
C PRO A 464 29.98 47.67 -25.86
N GLU A 465 29.16 48.41 -26.60
CA GLU A 465 29.63 49.07 -27.82
C GLU A 465 30.81 49.98 -27.46
N CYS A 466 31.94 49.82 -28.18
CA CYS A 466 33.06 50.74 -28.02
C CYS A 466 32.55 52.16 -28.30
N PRO A 467 32.85 53.15 -27.43
CA PRO A 467 32.50 54.53 -27.73
C PRO A 467 33.05 54.91 -29.10
N GLU A 468 32.25 55.59 -29.93
CA GLU A 468 32.79 56.19 -31.16
C GLU A 468 33.98 57.07 -30.78
N CYS A 469 35.14 56.76 -31.36
CA CYS A 469 36.30 57.62 -31.24
C CYS A 469 35.97 58.94 -31.96
N PHE A 470 35.59 59.96 -31.20
CA PHE A 470 35.39 61.32 -31.70
C PHE A 470 36.70 61.98 -32.14
#